data_AF-A0A9X3PCC0-F1
#
_entry.id   AF-A0A9X3PCC0-F1
#
_cell.length_a   1.000
_cell.length_b   1.000
_cell.length_c   1.000
_cell.angle_alpha   90.00
_cell.angle_beta   90.00
_cell.angle_gamma   90.00
#
_symmetry.space_group_name_H-M   'P 1'
#
loop_
_entity.id
_entity.type
_entity.pdbx_description
1 polymer ?
#
loop_
_entity_poly.entity_id
_entity_poly.type
_entity_poly.pdbx_seq_one_letter_code
_entity_poly.pdbx_strand_id
1 'polypeptide(L)'
;MEESQSAPIDLEAIRERYKRERARRIRPDGARQYRSAAGEFGYYAKDPYTPFTAREPKTDRVDVLVIGAGFGGLLTGASLRKAGMESIRLMDEAGDVGGTWYWNRYPGVRCDVESYV
;
A
#
# COMPACT_ATOMS: atom_id res chain seq x y z
N MET A 1 -15.78 -40.04 -27.01
CA MET A 1 -15.28 -38.96 -26.13
C MET A 1 -16.45 -38.58 -25.25
N GLU A 2 -16.40 -38.95 -23.99
CA GLU A 2 -17.52 -38.80 -23.06
C GLU A 2 -17.39 -37.43 -22.39
N GLU A 3 -18.34 -36.54 -22.65
CA GLU A 3 -18.42 -35.23 -22.00
C GLU A 3 -18.67 -35.43 -20.50
N SER A 4 -17.69 -35.05 -19.68
CA SER A 4 -17.85 -35.01 -18.23
C SER A 4 -18.88 -33.95 -17.86
N GLN A 5 -20.12 -34.37 -17.62
CA GLN A 5 -21.16 -33.52 -17.05
C GLN A 5 -20.84 -33.27 -15.56
N SER A 6 -20.30 -32.10 -15.24
CA SER A 6 -20.12 -31.68 -13.84
C SER A 6 -21.49 -31.48 -13.19
N ALA A 7 -21.71 -32.05 -12.00
CA ALA A 7 -22.93 -31.85 -11.23
C ALA A 7 -23.23 -30.35 -11.01
N PRO A 8 -24.52 -29.94 -10.98
CA PRO A 8 -24.89 -28.54 -10.79
C PRO A 8 -24.43 -28.02 -9.42
N ILE A 9 -23.85 -26.82 -9.42
CA ILE A 9 -23.33 -26.16 -8.21
C ILE A 9 -24.49 -25.65 -7.35
N ASP A 10 -24.54 -26.06 -6.09
CA ASP A 10 -25.47 -25.52 -5.10
C ASP A 10 -24.99 -24.17 -4.56
N LEU A 11 -25.53 -23.09 -5.14
CA LEU A 11 -25.19 -21.72 -4.77
C LEU A 11 -25.67 -21.34 -3.36
N GLU A 12 -26.75 -21.95 -2.86
CA GLU A 12 -27.31 -21.59 -1.57
C GLU A 12 -26.45 -22.17 -0.44
N ALA A 13 -26.01 -23.42 -0.58
CA ALA A 13 -25.06 -24.03 0.35
C ALA A 13 -23.73 -23.24 0.42
N ILE A 14 -23.24 -22.72 -0.73
CA ILE A 14 -22.04 -21.87 -0.77
C ILE A 14 -22.26 -20.55 -0.02
N ARG A 15 -23.39 -19.87 -0.25
CA ARG A 15 -23.73 -18.63 0.45
C ARG A 15 -23.85 -18.83 1.96
N GLU A 16 -24.47 -19.92 2.40
CA GLU A 16 -24.58 -20.24 3.82
C GLU A 16 -23.21 -20.55 4.44
N ARG A 17 -22.32 -21.23 3.71
CA ARG A 17 -20.93 -21.40 4.15
C ARG A 17 -20.24 -20.04 4.31
N TYR A 18 -20.39 -19.11 3.38
CA TYR A 18 -19.78 -17.78 3.47
C TYR A 18 -20.33 -16.97 4.66
N LYS A 19 -21.65 -17.00 4.89
CA LYS A 19 -22.27 -16.33 6.06
C LYS A 19 -21.70 -16.88 7.37
N ARG A 20 -21.61 -18.21 7.51
CA ARG A 20 -21.07 -18.86 8.70
C ARG A 20 -19.59 -18.51 8.91
N GLU A 21 -18.77 -18.55 7.86
CA GLU A 21 -17.35 -18.18 7.95
C GLU A 21 -17.13 -16.71 8.26
N ARG A 22 -17.96 -15.81 7.71
CA ARG A 22 -17.95 -14.39 8.07
C ARG A 22 -18.30 -14.20 9.55
N ALA A 23 -19.40 -14.81 10.01
CA ALA A 23 -19.87 -14.68 11.39
C ALA A 23 -18.79 -15.05 12.43
N ARG A 24 -17.96 -16.07 12.15
CA ARG A 24 -16.82 -16.47 13.00
C ARG A 24 -15.76 -15.38 13.19
N ARG A 25 -15.67 -14.41 12.27
CA ARG A 25 -14.60 -13.38 12.23
C ARG A 25 -15.11 -11.97 12.54
N ILE A 26 -16.43 -11.78 12.66
CA ILE A 26 -17.00 -10.48 13.03
C ILE A 26 -16.64 -10.21 14.48
N ARG A 27 -16.03 -9.05 14.71
CA ARG A 27 -15.66 -8.58 16.03
C ARG A 27 -16.43 -7.31 16.41
N PRO A 28 -16.96 -7.22 17.64
CA PRO A 28 -17.74 -6.06 18.07
C PRO A 28 -16.91 -4.78 18.20
N ASP A 29 -15.61 -4.91 18.43
CA ASP A 29 -14.65 -3.80 18.49
C ASP A 29 -14.07 -3.39 17.13
N GLY A 30 -14.39 -4.12 16.05
CA GLY A 30 -14.09 -3.73 14.68
C GLY A 30 -12.61 -3.39 14.45
N ALA A 31 -12.33 -2.23 13.83
CA ALA A 31 -10.96 -1.78 13.58
C ALA A 31 -10.18 -1.41 14.86
N ARG A 32 -10.87 -1.16 15.99
CA ARG A 32 -10.21 -0.83 17.27
C ARG A 32 -9.44 -2.01 17.86
N GLN A 33 -9.62 -3.20 17.30
CA GLN A 33 -8.81 -4.36 17.66
C GLN A 33 -7.32 -4.20 17.33
N TYR A 34 -6.98 -3.31 16.39
CA TYR A 34 -5.61 -3.06 15.98
C TYR A 34 -5.01 -1.91 16.77
N ARG A 35 -3.74 -2.05 17.17
CA ARG A 35 -2.95 -0.98 17.77
C ARG A 35 -2.06 -0.37 16.70
N SER A 36 -1.90 0.95 16.74
CA SER A 36 -0.95 1.63 15.87
C SER A 36 0.47 1.15 16.17
N ALA A 37 1.28 1.03 15.11
CA ALA A 37 2.72 0.84 15.25
C ALA A 37 3.41 2.13 15.75
N ALA A 38 2.73 3.28 15.81
CA ALA A 38 3.28 4.50 16.39
C ALA A 38 3.41 4.40 17.93
N GLY A 39 4.37 5.11 18.50
CA GLY A 39 4.59 5.17 19.96
C GLY A 39 5.41 3.98 20.47
N GLU A 40 4.82 3.19 21.39
CA GLU A 40 5.47 2.03 22.06
C GLU A 40 6.10 1.04 21.05
N PHE A 41 5.42 0.81 19.93
CA PHE A 41 5.85 -0.09 18.87
C PHE A 41 6.57 0.61 17.71
N GLY A 42 6.98 1.87 17.91
CA GLY A 42 7.54 2.74 16.87
C GLY A 42 8.74 2.14 16.14
N TYR A 43 9.47 1.23 16.78
CA TYR A 43 10.55 0.48 16.15
C TYR A 43 10.11 -0.26 14.89
N TYR A 44 8.89 -0.82 14.85
CA TYR A 44 8.37 -1.53 13.68
C TYR A 44 8.00 -0.60 12.52
N ALA A 45 7.81 0.69 12.80
CA ALA A 45 7.49 1.70 11.79
C ALA A 45 8.73 2.46 11.29
N LYS A 46 9.91 2.25 11.91
CA LYS A 46 11.14 2.90 11.47
C LYS A 46 11.64 2.32 10.16
N ASP A 47 12.23 3.18 9.35
CA ASP A 47 12.99 2.81 8.17
C ASP A 47 14.16 1.88 8.52
N PRO A 48 14.14 0.60 8.09
CA PRO A 48 15.23 -0.32 8.35
C PRO A 48 16.32 -0.26 7.28
N TYR A 49 16.11 0.46 6.18
CA TYR A 49 16.97 0.44 4.99
C TYR A 49 17.85 1.67 4.89
N THR A 50 17.32 2.84 5.22
CA THR A 50 18.07 4.10 5.14
C THR A 50 18.28 4.68 6.55
N PRO A 51 19.54 4.77 7.03
CA PRO A 51 19.83 5.44 8.29
C PRO A 51 19.37 6.90 8.26
N PHE A 52 18.80 7.36 9.38
CA PHE A 52 18.44 8.76 9.53
C PHE A 52 19.68 9.65 9.40
N THR A 53 19.60 10.62 8.50
CA THR A 53 20.61 11.67 8.35
C THR A 53 19.96 13.01 8.69
N ALA A 54 20.49 13.69 9.71
CA ALA A 54 20.01 15.02 10.08
C ALA A 54 20.24 15.99 8.92
N ARG A 55 19.20 16.77 8.59
CA ARG A 55 19.23 17.78 7.52
C ARG A 55 18.39 18.97 7.95
N GLU A 56 18.77 20.15 7.47
CA GLU A 56 17.99 21.37 7.74
C GLU A 56 16.57 21.25 7.17
N PRO A 57 15.54 21.70 7.93
CA PRO A 57 14.18 21.68 7.45
C PRO A 57 14.03 22.60 6.23
N LYS A 58 13.19 22.19 5.28
CA LYS A 58 12.83 23.01 4.13
C LYS A 58 11.66 23.92 4.51
N THR A 59 11.90 25.23 4.49
CA THR A 59 10.92 26.28 4.84
C THR A 59 10.54 27.16 3.64
N ASP A 60 10.96 26.77 2.43
CA ASP A 60 10.66 27.47 1.20
C ASP A 60 9.28 27.10 0.62
N ARG A 61 8.80 27.92 -0.32
CA ARG A 61 7.51 27.74 -0.99
C ARG A 61 7.70 26.98 -2.30
N VAL A 62 6.82 26.00 -2.54
CA VAL A 62 6.66 25.32 -3.83
C VAL A 62 5.24 25.52 -4.32
N ASP A 63 5.01 25.41 -5.63
CA ASP A 63 3.65 25.53 -6.19
C ASP A 63 2.86 24.24 -5.99
N VAL A 64 3.53 23.08 -6.05
CA VAL A 64 2.91 21.78 -5.75
C VAL A 64 3.80 20.94 -4.83
N LEU A 65 3.22 20.50 -3.71
CA LEU A 65 3.82 19.51 -2.80
C LEU A 65 3.04 18.19 -2.92
N VAL A 66 3.74 17.12 -3.27
CA VAL A 66 3.21 15.75 -3.33
C VAL A 66 3.74 14.97 -2.14
N ILE A 67 2.83 14.41 -1.34
CA ILE A 67 3.17 13.54 -0.21
C ILE A 67 3.15 12.08 -0.67
N GLY A 68 4.29 11.42 -0.55
CA GLY A 68 4.56 10.09 -1.08
C GLY A 68 5.40 10.14 -2.36
N ALA A 69 6.47 9.33 -2.40
CA ALA A 69 7.39 9.13 -3.51
C ALA A 69 7.37 7.66 -4.00
N GLY A 70 6.24 6.96 -3.81
CA GLY A 70 5.93 5.73 -4.54
C GLY A 70 5.46 6.01 -5.98
N PHE A 71 5.08 4.95 -6.71
CA PHE A 71 4.66 5.08 -8.12
C PHE A 71 3.57 6.14 -8.33
N GLY A 72 2.57 6.22 -7.45
CA GLY A 72 1.54 7.26 -7.53
C GLY A 72 2.12 8.68 -7.52
N GLY A 73 2.93 9.01 -6.51
CA GLY A 73 3.55 10.33 -6.38
C GLY A 73 4.55 10.64 -7.50
N LEU A 74 5.33 9.66 -7.93
CA LEU A 74 6.25 9.80 -9.07
C LEU A 74 5.51 10.08 -10.38
N LEU A 75 4.43 9.34 -10.66
CA LEU A 75 3.60 9.55 -11.84
C LEU A 75 2.88 10.91 -11.79
N THR A 76 2.39 11.32 -10.62
CA THR A 76 1.83 12.66 -10.41
C THR A 76 2.86 13.75 -10.70
N GLY A 77 4.05 13.66 -10.11
CA GLY A 77 5.15 14.61 -10.34
C GLY A 77 5.56 14.68 -11.82
N ALA A 78 5.70 13.53 -12.48
CA ALA A 78 6.00 13.44 -13.90
C ALA A 78 4.89 14.08 -14.77
N SER A 79 3.63 13.87 -14.42
CA SER A 79 2.49 14.42 -15.16
C SER A 79 2.38 15.94 -15.01
N LEU A 80 2.59 16.45 -13.79
CA LEU A 80 2.65 17.89 -13.54
C LEU A 80 3.78 18.56 -14.32
N ARG A 81 4.96 17.94 -14.34
CA ARG A 81 6.11 18.44 -15.10
C ARG A 81 5.84 18.45 -16.61
N LYS A 82 5.17 17.43 -17.14
CA LYS A 82 4.69 17.41 -18.55
C LYS A 82 3.68 18.52 -18.84
N ALA A 83 2.88 18.93 -17.86
CA ALA A 83 1.93 20.03 -17.98
C ALA A 83 2.55 21.42 -17.82
N GLY A 84 3.89 21.52 -17.72
CA GLY A 84 4.62 22.79 -17.62
C GLY A 84 4.76 23.33 -16.19
N MET A 85 4.46 22.53 -15.17
CA MET A 85 4.73 22.89 -13.78
C MET A 85 6.19 22.61 -13.43
N GLU A 86 6.92 23.64 -13.00
CA GLU A 86 8.36 23.51 -12.66
C GLU A 86 8.60 23.41 -11.15
N SER A 87 7.85 24.16 -10.33
CA SER A 87 8.02 24.21 -8.87
C SER A 87 7.26 23.07 -8.17
N ILE A 88 7.77 21.85 -8.32
CA ILE A 88 7.19 20.63 -7.75
C ILE A 88 8.16 20.03 -6.73
N ARG A 89 7.64 19.60 -5.58
CA ARG A 89 8.39 18.81 -4.60
C ARG A 89 7.63 17.56 -4.22
N LEU A 90 8.34 16.44 -4.18
CA LEU A 90 7.87 15.20 -3.57
C LEU A 90 8.52 15.07 -2.18
N MET A 91 7.75 14.67 -1.18
CA MET A 91 8.24 14.33 0.16
C MET A 91 7.71 12.97 0.56
N ASP A 92 8.58 12.10 1.06
CA ASP A 92 8.22 10.80 1.63
C ASP A 92 8.94 10.65 2.98
N GLU A 93 8.37 9.82 3.85
CA GLU A 93 9.03 9.36 5.07
C GLU A 93 10.10 8.31 4.74
N ALA A 94 9.90 7.55 3.66
CA ALA A 94 10.90 6.61 3.14
C ALA A 94 12.21 7.33 2.80
N GLY A 95 13.34 6.69 3.12
CA GLY A 95 14.65 7.23 2.80
C GLY A 95 15.00 7.30 1.31
N ASP A 96 14.20 6.69 0.43
CA ASP A 96 14.31 6.76 -1.02
C ASP A 96 12.95 6.54 -1.70
N VAL A 97 12.89 6.66 -3.02
CA VAL A 97 11.68 6.43 -3.82
C VAL A 97 11.22 4.97 -3.79
N GLY A 98 9.93 4.75 -4.06
CA GLY A 98 9.36 3.42 -4.32
C GLY A 98 8.10 3.11 -3.52
N GLY A 99 7.85 3.79 -2.40
CA GLY A 99 6.65 3.60 -1.58
C GLY A 99 6.51 2.15 -1.12
N THR A 100 5.43 1.46 -1.49
CA THR A 100 5.24 0.02 -1.18
C THR A 100 6.48 -0.81 -1.48
N TRP A 101 7.15 -0.57 -2.62
CA TRP A 101 8.34 -1.32 -3.05
C TRP A 101 9.62 -0.90 -2.32
N TYR A 102 9.65 0.30 -1.75
CA TYR A 102 10.71 0.71 -0.85
C TYR A 102 10.60 -0.03 0.48
N TRP A 103 9.41 -0.04 1.08
CA TRP A 103 9.15 -0.58 2.41
C TRP A 103 9.10 -2.12 2.48
N ASN A 104 8.60 -2.78 1.43
CA ASN A 104 8.40 -4.22 1.45
C ASN A 104 9.51 -4.94 0.68
N ARG A 105 10.50 -5.45 1.41
CA ARG A 105 11.62 -6.25 0.85
C ARG A 105 11.77 -7.62 1.50
N TYR A 106 10.66 -8.20 1.95
CA TYR A 106 10.67 -9.54 2.56
C TYR A 106 10.93 -10.63 1.49
N PRO A 107 11.50 -11.80 1.87
CA PRO A 107 11.76 -12.88 0.93
C PRO A 107 10.49 -13.32 0.17
N GLY A 108 10.55 -13.35 -1.16
CA GLY A 108 9.43 -13.75 -2.01
C GLY A 108 8.43 -12.63 -2.32
N VAL A 109 8.71 -11.38 -1.94
CA VAL A 109 7.88 -10.22 -2.32
C VAL A 109 7.69 -10.15 -3.83
N ARG A 110 6.45 -9.92 -4.27
CA ARG A 110 6.05 -9.88 -5.68
C ARG A 110 4.74 -9.11 -5.83
N CYS A 111 4.49 -8.61 -7.03
CA CYS A 111 3.17 -8.13 -7.41
C CYS A 111 2.21 -9.31 -7.59
N ASP A 112 0.94 -9.13 -7.24
CA ASP A 112 -0.14 -10.06 -7.55
C ASP A 112 -0.86 -9.75 -8.87
N VAL A 113 -0.54 -8.59 -9.48
CA VAL A 113 -0.95 -8.17 -10.82
C VAL A 113 0.18 -8.45 -11.82
N GLU A 114 -0.18 -8.78 -13.06
CA GLU A 114 0.75 -8.94 -14.18
C GLU A 114 1.55 -7.67 -14.43
N SER A 115 2.84 -7.80 -14.70
CA SER A 115 3.76 -6.64 -14.70
C SER A 115 3.61 -5.68 -15.89
N TYR A 116 2.85 -6.05 -16.92
CA TYR A 116 2.65 -5.26 -18.13
C TYR A 116 1.30 -4.51 -18.17
N VAL A 117 0.48 -4.69 -17.13
CA VAL A 117 -0.79 -3.99 -16.95
C VAL A 117 -0.54 -2.67 -16.22
#